data_AF-A0A2G9XFR3-F1
#
_entry.id   AF-A0A2G9XFR3-F1
#
_cell.length_a   1.000
_cell.length_b   1.000
_cell.length_c   1.000
_cell.angle_alpha   90.00
_cell.angle_beta   90.00
_cell.angle_gamma   90.00
#
_symmetry.space_group_name_H-M   'P 1'
#
loop_
_entity.id
_entity.type
_entity.pdbx_description
1 polymer ?
#
loop_
_entity_poly.entity_id
_entity_poly.type
_entity_poly.pdbx_seq_one_letter_code
_entity_poly.pdbx_strand_id
1 'polypeptide(L)'
;MTQYVHQKLGTEVHFIAGYYTISEEERRSYGGKEFLYVVGMAIVDNACCGRGGCRFIHVPGYILSWKGDKSPDGLPVSEVDPICNENDQKEIRNLLEEDFPHAQVIFL
;
A
#
# COMPACT_ATOMS: atom_id res chain seq x y z
N MET A 1 -1.71 16.55 -2.57
CA MET A 1 -2.74 15.67 -3.18
C MET A 1 -2.21 14.93 -4.40
N THR A 2 -2.45 13.63 -4.44
CA THR A 2 -2.07 12.69 -5.50
C THR A 2 -3.24 11.72 -5.75
N GLN A 3 -3.29 11.13 -6.94
CA GLN A 3 -4.30 10.12 -7.28
C GLN A 3 -3.74 8.72 -7.00
N TYR A 4 -4.51 7.91 -6.28
CA TYR A 4 -4.24 6.50 -6.05
C TYR A 4 -5.21 5.64 -6.87
N VAL A 5 -4.68 4.85 -7.79
CA VAL A 5 -5.47 3.91 -8.61
C VAL A 5 -5.59 2.58 -7.89
N HIS A 6 -6.82 2.16 -7.61
CA HIS A 6 -7.12 0.93 -6.91
C HIS A 6 -6.88 -0.29 -7.80
N GLN A 7 -6.13 -1.27 -7.28
CA GLN A 7 -5.86 -2.51 -7.98
C GLN A 7 -6.82 -3.60 -7.53
N LYS A 8 -7.06 -4.58 -8.41
CA LYS A 8 -7.83 -5.77 -8.03
C LYS A 8 -6.98 -6.65 -7.11
N LEU A 9 -7.46 -6.90 -5.90
CA LEU A 9 -6.81 -7.77 -4.92
C LEU A 9 -6.56 -9.17 -5.50
N GLY A 10 -5.42 -9.77 -5.10
CA GLY A 10 -4.97 -11.09 -5.54
C GLY A 10 -4.44 -11.15 -6.98
N THR A 11 -4.40 -10.04 -7.71
CA THR A 11 -3.80 -10.01 -9.05
C THR A 11 -2.29 -10.08 -8.94
N GLU A 12 -1.67 -11.04 -9.64
CA GLU A 12 -0.22 -11.14 -9.75
C GLU A 12 0.31 -10.12 -10.76
N VAL A 13 1.24 -9.29 -10.29
CA VAL A 13 1.99 -8.36 -11.12
C VAL A 13 3.43 -8.87 -11.21
N HIS A 14 3.78 -9.37 -12.39
CA HIS A 14 5.10 -9.97 -12.62
C HIS A 14 6.17 -8.93 -12.95
N PHE A 15 7.39 -9.21 -12.50
CA PHE A 15 8.62 -8.53 -12.87
C PHE A 15 9.73 -9.56 -13.11
N ILE A 16 10.89 -9.13 -13.61
CA ILE A 16 11.96 -10.05 -14.08
C ILE A 16 12.37 -11.08 -13.02
N ALA A 17 12.43 -10.66 -11.76
CA ALA A 17 12.89 -11.50 -10.65
C ALA A 17 11.76 -12.24 -9.90
N GLY A 18 10.49 -12.01 -10.24
CA GLY A 18 9.35 -12.64 -9.56
C GLY A 18 8.03 -11.91 -9.76
N TYR A 19 7.25 -11.76 -8.70
CA TYR A 19 5.93 -11.13 -8.76
C TYR A 19 5.53 -10.52 -7.42
N TYR A 20 4.51 -9.67 -7.42
CA TYR A 20 3.84 -9.27 -6.19
C TYR A 20 2.33 -9.40 -6.33
N THR A 21 1.66 -9.52 -5.19
CA THR A 21 0.20 -9.45 -5.08
C THR A 21 -0.18 -8.45 -4.00
N ILE A 22 -1.29 -7.75 -4.21
CA ILE A 22 -1.95 -6.98 -3.15
C ILE A 22 -2.99 -7.88 -2.49
N SER A 23 -2.87 -8.11 -1.19
CA SER A 23 -3.79 -8.96 -0.42
C SER A 23 -4.88 -8.15 0.28
N GLU A 24 -4.58 -6.94 0.73
CA GLU A 24 -5.51 -6.09 1.48
C GLU A 24 -5.40 -4.63 1.05
N GLU A 25 -6.52 -3.92 1.07
CA GLU A 25 -6.63 -2.48 0.86
C GLU A 25 -7.66 -1.94 1.84
N GLU A 26 -7.21 -1.18 2.82
CA GLU A 26 -8.01 -0.80 3.97
C GLU A 26 -7.81 0.67 4.34
N ARG A 27 -8.74 1.18 5.15
CA ARG A 27 -8.72 2.57 5.62
C ARG A 27 -8.72 2.59 7.14
N ARG A 28 -7.92 3.48 7.74
CA ARG A 28 -7.80 3.57 9.19
C ARG A 28 -7.71 5.00 9.67
N SER A 29 -8.32 5.28 10.82
CA SER A 29 -8.34 6.60 11.41
C SER A 29 -7.14 6.84 12.33
N TYR A 30 -6.48 7.99 12.17
CA TYR A 30 -5.44 8.50 13.05
C TYR A 30 -5.47 10.04 13.05
N GLY A 31 -5.37 10.67 14.23
CA GLY A 31 -5.33 12.13 14.34
C GLY A 31 -6.56 12.85 13.78
N GLY A 32 -7.74 12.20 13.80
CA GLY A 32 -8.98 12.74 13.23
C GLY A 32 -9.05 12.72 11.70
N LYS A 33 -8.07 12.11 11.04
CA LYS A 33 -8.05 11.86 9.58
C LYS A 33 -8.09 10.37 9.31
N GLU A 34 -8.54 9.99 8.13
CA GLU A 34 -8.49 8.60 7.66
C GLU A 34 -7.34 8.45 6.66
N PHE A 35 -6.51 7.43 6.80
CA PHE A 35 -5.43 7.11 5.85
C PHE A 35 -5.69 5.78 5.16
N LEU A 36 -5.22 5.68 3.91
CA LEU A 36 -5.23 4.46 3.13
C LEU A 36 -3.95 3.67 3.39
N TYR A 37 -4.07 2.36 3.56
CA TYR A 37 -2.93 1.45 3.52
C TYR A 37 -3.24 0.21 2.69
N VAL A 38 -2.20 -0.34 2.08
CA VAL A 38 -2.31 -1.42 1.10
C VAL A 38 -1.26 -2.46 1.42
N VAL A 39 -1.70 -3.66 1.78
CA VAL A 39 -0.82 -4.77 2.16
C VAL A 39 -0.58 -5.64 0.94
N GLY A 40 0.69 -5.92 0.68
CA GLY A 40 1.10 -6.80 -0.40
C GLY A 40 2.24 -7.72 0.00
N MET A 41 2.47 -8.71 -0.85
CA MET A 41 3.58 -9.65 -0.70
C MET A 41 4.35 -9.70 -2.02
N ALA A 42 5.61 -9.32 -1.95
CA ALA A 42 6.55 -9.49 -3.05
C ALA A 42 7.25 -10.84 -2.90
N ILE A 43 7.34 -11.59 -4.00
CA ILE A 43 8.00 -12.87 -4.09
C ILE A 43 9.10 -12.77 -5.14
N VAL A 44 10.29 -13.23 -4.77
CA VAL A 44 11.43 -13.40 -5.65
C VAL A 44 11.63 -14.91 -5.80
N ASP A 45 11.18 -15.46 -6.93
CA ASP A 45 11.24 -16.90 -7.22
C ASP A 45 12.05 -17.25 -8.48
N ASN A 46 12.36 -16.24 -9.30
CA ASN A 46 13.11 -16.36 -10.56
C ASN A 46 14.52 -15.76 -10.47
N ALA A 47 15.10 -15.65 -9.27
CA ALA A 47 16.48 -15.21 -9.09
C ALA A 47 17.48 -16.38 -9.21
N CYS A 48 18.65 -16.10 -9.80
CA CYS A 48 19.67 -17.12 -10.06
C CYS A 48 20.30 -17.74 -8.80
N CYS A 49 20.22 -17.05 -7.65
CA CYS A 49 20.94 -17.41 -6.43
C CYS A 49 20.03 -17.58 -5.20
N GLY A 50 18.71 -17.75 -5.36
CA GLY A 50 17.84 -18.04 -4.22
C GLY A 50 16.38 -17.66 -4.43
N ARG A 51 15.56 -17.93 -3.41
CA ARG A 51 14.17 -17.50 -3.30
C ARG A 51 13.98 -16.66 -2.06
N GLY A 52 13.08 -15.69 -2.13
CA GLY A 52 12.76 -14.82 -1.00
C GLY A 52 11.41 -14.16 -1.18
N GLY A 53 11.00 -13.41 -0.16
CA GLY A 53 9.81 -12.58 -0.23
C GLY A 53 9.78 -11.58 0.90
N CYS A 54 8.95 -10.58 0.76
CA CYS A 54 8.74 -9.56 1.77
C CYS A 54 7.27 -9.14 1.76
N ARG A 55 6.66 -9.08 2.95
CA ARG A 55 5.39 -8.40 3.13
C ARG A 55 5.67 -6.91 3.21
N PHE A 56 4.99 -6.13 2.40
CA PHE A 56 5.10 -4.68 2.39
C PHE A 56 3.74 -4.04 2.62
N ILE A 57 3.76 -2.82 3.14
CA ILE A 57 2.59 -1.98 3.26
C ILE A 57 2.90 -0.65 2.60
N HIS A 58 2.12 -0.30 1.59
CA HIS A 58 2.13 1.05 1.05
C HIS A 58 1.12 1.90 1.79
N VAL A 59 1.50 3.11 2.17
CA VAL A 59 0.62 4.12 2.76
C VAL A 59 0.57 5.29 1.79
N PRO A 60 -0.40 5.31 0.85
CA PRO A 60 -0.51 6.37 -0.15
C PRO A 60 -0.75 7.77 0.42
N GLY A 61 -1.44 7.87 1.56
CA GLY A 61 -1.78 9.16 2.14
C GLY A 61 -3.03 9.16 3.01
N TYR A 62 -3.35 10.33 3.55
CA TYR A 62 -4.68 10.63 4.08
C TYR A 62 -5.70 10.70 2.95
N ILE A 63 -6.89 10.14 3.15
CA ILE A 63 -7.93 10.09 2.13
C ILE A 63 -8.65 11.44 2.09
N LEU A 64 -8.60 12.09 0.92
CA LEU A 64 -9.37 13.30 0.62
C LEU A 64 -10.70 12.94 -0.06
N SER A 65 -10.67 11.95 -0.96
CA SER A 65 -11.86 11.41 -1.62
C SER A 65 -11.69 9.91 -1.86
N TRP A 66 -12.67 9.10 -1.44
CA TRP A 66 -12.62 7.65 -1.54
C TRP A 66 -13.35 7.13 -2.78
N LYS A 67 -12.62 6.51 -3.71
CA LYS A 67 -13.15 5.85 -4.92
C LYS A 67 -14.13 6.74 -5.69
N GLY A 68 -13.84 8.04 -5.74
CA GLY A 68 -14.71 9.07 -6.32
C GLY A 68 -14.57 9.22 -7.84
N ASP A 69 -13.50 8.69 -8.43
CA ASP A 69 -13.23 8.78 -9.86
C ASP A 69 -12.82 7.41 -10.46
N LYS A 70 -12.59 7.36 -11.77
CA LYS A 70 -12.12 6.17 -12.48
C LYS A 70 -10.91 6.47 -13.37
N SER A 71 -9.96 5.54 -13.42
CA SER A 71 -8.84 5.58 -14.34
C SER A 71 -9.31 5.35 -15.79
N PRO A 72 -8.46 5.60 -16.80
CA PRO A 72 -8.76 5.26 -18.20
C PRO A 72 -9.14 3.78 -18.42
N ASP A 73 -8.59 2.89 -17.59
CA ASP A 73 -8.89 1.44 -17.60
C ASP A 73 -10.16 1.08 -16.79
N GLY A 74 -10.88 2.08 -16.27
CA GLY A 74 -12.12 1.92 -15.52
C GLY A 74 -11.92 1.50 -14.06
N LEU A 75 -10.69 1.49 -13.55
CA LEU A 75 -10.40 1.16 -12.15
C LEU A 75 -10.76 2.33 -11.23
N PRO A 76 -11.28 2.09 -10.01
CA PRO A 76 -11.56 3.16 -9.07
C PRO A 76 -10.31 3.99 -8.76
N VAL A 77 -10.48 5.28 -8.50
CA VAL A 77 -9.42 6.20 -8.11
C VAL A 77 -9.83 6.94 -6.84
N SER A 78 -8.92 6.99 -5.86
CA SER A 78 -9.02 7.85 -4.69
C SER A 78 -8.07 9.02 -4.81
N GLU A 79 -8.45 10.14 -4.18
CA GLU A 79 -7.57 11.27 -3.97
C GLU A 79 -6.99 11.19 -2.56
N VAL A 80 -5.68 11.26 -2.44
CA VAL A 80 -4.97 11.17 -1.16
C VAL A 80 -3.99 12.32 -0.98
N ASP A 81 -3.71 12.67 0.27
CA ASP A 81 -2.64 13.61 0.63
C ASP A 81 -1.48 12.86 1.29
N PRO A 82 -0.29 12.81 0.66
CA PRO A 82 0.88 12.14 1.21
C PRO A 82 1.19 12.56 2.65
N ILE A 83 1.50 11.59 3.51
CA ILE A 83 1.80 11.85 4.92
C ILE A 83 3.26 12.26 5.04
N CYS A 84 3.57 13.55 4.99
CA CYS A 84 4.95 14.05 5.07
C CYS A 84 5.44 14.30 6.49
N ASN A 85 4.53 14.36 7.49
CA ASN A 85 4.90 14.61 8.87
C ASN A 85 5.56 13.37 9.49
N GLU A 86 6.80 13.50 9.97
CA GLU A 86 7.57 12.36 10.50
C GLU A 86 6.96 11.73 11.75
N ASN A 87 6.31 12.52 12.62
CA ASN A 87 5.63 11.98 13.81
C ASN A 87 4.41 11.16 13.39
N ASP A 88 3.60 11.67 12.45
CA ASP A 88 2.46 10.93 11.92
C ASP A 88 2.91 9.63 11.24
N GLN A 89 3.98 9.67 10.44
CA GLN A 89 4.54 8.46 9.82
C GLN A 89 5.02 7.45 10.87
N LYS A 90 5.68 7.91 11.94
CA LYS A 90 6.17 7.03 13.00
C LYS A 90 5.02 6.36 13.75
N GLU A 91 4.00 7.12 14.13
CA GLU A 91 2.85 6.58 14.87
C GLU A 91 2.00 5.64 14.00
N ILE A 92 1.78 5.99 12.73
CA ILE A 92 1.09 5.10 11.77
C ILE A 92 1.91 3.83 11.54
N ARG A 93 3.24 3.91 11.46
CA ARG A 93 4.10 2.72 11.36
C ARG A 93 3.95 1.82 12.57
N ASN A 94 3.92 2.37 13.78
CA ASN A 94 3.72 1.60 15.01
C ASN A 94 2.35 0.90 14.99
N LEU A 95 1.28 1.61 14.61
CA LEU A 95 -0.07 1.05 14.49
C LEU A 95 -0.14 -0.10 13.49
N LEU A 96 0.55 0.03 12.35
CA LEU A 96 0.57 -1.01 11.33
C LEU A 96 1.45 -2.21 11.72
N GLU A 97 2.53 -1.99 12.47
CA GLU A 97 3.41 -3.06 12.95
C GLU A 97 2.70 -4.01 13.94
N GLU A 98 1.75 -3.49 14.73
CA GLU A 98 0.95 -4.31 15.65
C GLU A 98 0.10 -5.37 14.91
N ASP A 99 -0.48 -4.98 13.77
CA ASP A 99 -1.33 -5.88 12.96
C ASP A 99 -0.52 -6.68 11.93
N PHE A 100 0.59 -6.11 11.45
CA PHE A 100 1.41 -6.66 10.38
C PHE A 100 2.89 -6.70 10.76
N PRO A 101 3.29 -7.54 11.73
CA PRO A 101 4.66 -7.58 12.22
C PRO A 101 5.66 -7.89 11.11
N HIS A 102 6.83 -7.23 11.14
CA HIS A 102 7.91 -7.36 10.15
C HIS A 102 7.55 -6.91 8.73
N ALA A 103 6.42 -6.23 8.53
CA ALA A 103 6.09 -5.68 7.22
C ALA A 103 6.93 -4.43 6.91
N GLN A 104 7.41 -4.32 5.69
CA GLN A 104 8.07 -3.10 5.24
C GLN A 104 7.03 -2.00 4.96
N VAL A 105 6.86 -1.06 5.89
CA VAL A 105 5.96 0.10 5.71
C VAL A 105 6.66 1.20 4.91
N ILE A 106 6.05 1.57 3.77
CA ILE A 106 6.52 2.54 2.79
C ILE A 106 5.46 3.62 2.63
N PHE A 107 5.83 4.87 2.92
CA PHE A 107 5.00 6.05 2.66
C PHE A 107 5.32 6.55 1.25
N LEU A 108 4.28 6.82 0.44
CA LEU A 108 4.40 7.25 -0.96
C LEU A 108 4.36 8.76 -1.11
#